data_AF-A0A970YXW0-F1
#
_entry.id   AF-A0A970YXW0-F1
#
_cell.length_a   1.000
_cell.length_b   1.000
_cell.length_c   1.000
_cell.angle_alpha   90.00
_cell.angle_beta   90.00
_cell.angle_gamma   90.00
#
_symmetry.space_group_name_H-M   'P 1'
#
loop_
_entity.id
_entity.type
_entity.pdbx_description
1 polymer ?
#
loop_
_entity_poly.entity_id
_entity_poly.type
_entity_poly.pdbx_seq_one_letter_code
_entity_poly.pdbx_strand_id
1 'polypeptide(L)'
;MVDGISIVLKESGSDTFRYLLIIPNLFISGIAALFGYFARKMQAWSFITGMVLYGLDGLIYLAIGDLFPVAFHAFALWGIFRGYKAMKELEDINRRMAEASVETETQTI
;
A
#
# COMPACT_ATOMS: atom_id res chain seq x y z
N MET A 1 -23.35 2.29 13.16
CA MET A 1 -23.24 3.74 13.41
C MET A 1 -23.17 4.51 12.09
N VAL A 2 -24.11 4.26 11.16
CA VAL A 2 -24.20 4.94 9.85
C VAL A 2 -25.47 5.78 9.72
N ASP A 3 -26.41 5.67 10.65
CA ASP A 3 -27.68 6.42 10.61
C ASP A 3 -27.67 7.75 11.39
N GLY A 4 -26.57 8.07 12.08
CA GLY A 4 -26.47 9.33 12.86
C GLY A 4 -26.08 10.56 12.04
N ILE A 5 -25.51 10.36 10.84
CA ILE A 5 -24.95 11.44 10.01
C ILE A 5 -25.95 11.90 8.92
N SER A 6 -26.98 11.09 8.64
CA SER A 6 -28.00 11.38 7.62
C SER A 6 -28.96 12.51 8.00
N ILE A 7 -29.09 12.83 9.30
CA ILE A 7 -29.92 13.95 9.78
C ILE A 7 -29.17 15.30 9.67
N VAL A 8 -27.86 15.32 9.90
CA VAL A 8 -27.04 16.54 9.78
C VAL A 8 -26.75 16.91 8.32
N LEU A 9 -26.76 15.92 7.41
CA LEU A 9 -26.52 16.13 5.97
C LEU A 9 -27.74 16.66 5.20
N LYS A 10 -28.92 16.75 5.81
CA LYS A 10 -30.12 17.24 5.12
C LYS A 10 -30.29 18.77 5.20
N GLU A 11 -29.52 19.45 6.06
CA GLU A 11 -29.63 20.90 6.29
C GLU A 11 -28.46 21.75 5.78
N SER A 12 -27.38 21.14 5.29
CA SER A 12 -26.28 21.88 4.66
C SER A 12 -26.10 21.45 3.22
N GLY A 13 -26.83 22.14 2.33
CA GLY A 13 -26.66 22.05 0.89
C GLY A 13 -25.25 22.47 0.49
N SER A 14 -24.32 21.52 0.46
CA SER A 14 -23.10 21.67 -0.32
C SER A 14 -22.69 20.33 -0.90
N ASP A 15 -22.98 20.16 -2.18
CA ASP A 15 -22.41 19.10 -3.03
C ASP A 15 -20.88 19.05 -2.89
N THR A 16 -20.26 20.16 -2.49
CA THR A 16 -18.86 20.30 -2.09
C THR A 16 -18.39 19.23 -1.11
N PHE A 17 -19.12 18.91 -0.02
CA PHE A 17 -18.70 17.84 0.92
C PHE A 17 -18.75 16.45 0.28
N ARG A 18 -19.69 16.22 -0.64
CA ARG A 18 -19.84 14.93 -1.31
C ARG A 18 -18.70 14.68 -2.29
N TYR A 19 -18.27 15.70 -3.04
CA TYR A 19 -17.06 15.65 -3.86
C TYR A 19 -15.79 15.56 -3.02
N LEU A 20 -15.72 16.28 -1.89
CA LEU A 20 -14.59 16.24 -0.96
C LEU A 20 -14.35 14.84 -0.37
N LEU A 21 -15.40 14.01 -0.25
CA LEU A 21 -15.28 12.64 0.28
C LEU A 21 -15.00 11.58 -0.81
N ILE A 22 -15.54 11.75 -2.01
CA ILE A 22 -15.43 10.73 -3.08
C ILE A 22 -14.10 10.83 -3.83
N ILE A 23 -13.63 12.04 -4.11
CA ILE A 23 -12.43 12.27 -4.91
C ILE A 23 -11.17 11.68 -4.25
N PRO A 24 -10.90 11.88 -2.95
CA PRO A 24 -9.72 11.30 -2.31
C PRO A 24 -9.78 9.78 -2.30
N ASN A 25 -10.95 9.20 -2.02
CA ASN A 25 -11.12 7.74 -1.99
C ASN A 25 -10.84 7.07 -3.34
N LEU A 26 -11.30 7.70 -4.42
CA LEU A 26 -11.04 7.20 -5.77
C LEU A 26 -9.57 7.37 -6.17
N PHE A 27 -8.95 8.48 -5.77
CA PHE A 27 -7.54 8.76 -6.04
C PHE A 27 -6.62 7.77 -5.30
N ILE A 28 -6.91 7.51 -4.03
CA ILE A 28 -6.19 6.52 -3.19
C ILE A 28 -6.36 5.10 -3.74
N SER A 29 -7.56 4.74 -4.20
CA SER A 29 -7.82 3.45 -4.85
C SER A 29 -7.01 3.29 -6.15
N GLY A 30 -6.97 4.33 -6.98
CA GLY A 30 -6.18 4.35 -8.22
C GLY A 30 -4.67 4.22 -7.96
N ILE A 31 -4.16 4.94 -6.96
CA ILE A 31 -2.76 4.86 -6.53
C ILE A 31 -2.46 3.46 -5.98
N ALA A 32 -3.31 2.91 -5.10
CA ALA A 32 -3.14 1.56 -4.57
C ALA A 32 -3.14 0.49 -5.67
N ALA A 33 -4.01 0.63 -6.68
CA ALA A 33 -4.04 -0.26 -7.84
C ALA A 33 -2.77 -0.14 -8.71
N LEU A 34 -2.25 1.08 -8.90
CA LEU A 34 -1.04 1.33 -9.67
C LEU A 34 0.21 0.81 -8.97
N PHE A 35 0.35 1.06 -7.66
CA PHE A 35 1.42 0.51 -6.83
C PHE A 35 1.30 -1.01 -6.71
N GLY A 36 0.08 -1.56 -6.63
CA GLY A 36 -0.17 -3.00 -6.69
C GLY A 36 0.24 -3.61 -8.05
N TYR A 37 0.01 -2.90 -9.15
CA TYR A 37 0.46 -3.31 -10.48
C TYR A 37 1.99 -3.28 -10.60
N PHE A 38 2.67 -2.28 -10.05
CA PHE A 38 4.13 -2.23 -10.03
C PHE A 38 4.77 -3.21 -9.04
N ALA A 39 4.09 -3.52 -7.92
CA ALA A 39 4.48 -4.57 -6.98
C ALA A 39 4.52 -5.95 -7.65
N ARG A 40 3.61 -6.21 -8.61
CA ARG A 40 3.63 -7.45 -9.41
C ARG A 40 4.89 -7.60 -10.28
N LYS A 41 5.65 -6.54 -10.54
CA LYS A 41 6.92 -6.62 -11.29
C LYS A 41 8.14 -6.83 -10.38
N MET A 42 7.96 -7.08 -9.08
CA MET A 42 9.04 -7.33 -8.10
C MET A 42 10.15 -6.26 -8.08
N GLN A 43 9.80 -5.02 -8.40
CA GLN A 43 10.76 -3.92 -8.39
C GLN A 43 10.92 -3.43 -6.95
N ALA A 44 11.99 -3.82 -6.25
CA ALA A 44 12.24 -3.44 -4.85
C ALA A 44 12.19 -1.91 -4.61
N TRP A 45 12.55 -1.11 -5.62
CA TRP A 45 12.48 0.34 -5.57
C TRP A 45 11.05 0.90 -5.39
N SER A 46 10.03 0.25 -5.94
CA SER A 46 8.64 0.73 -5.80
C SER A 46 8.12 0.58 -4.36
N PHE A 47 8.55 -0.48 -3.67
CA PHE A 47 8.24 -0.71 -2.26
C PHE A 47 8.94 0.30 -1.35
N ILE A 48 10.23 0.58 -1.59
CA ILE A 48 10.99 1.54 -0.78
C ILE A 48 10.42 2.96 -0.94
N THR A 49 10.21 3.39 -2.17
CA THR A 49 9.61 4.71 -2.44
C THR A 49 8.21 4.82 -1.85
N GLY A 50 7.39 3.76 -1.95
CA GLY A 50 6.07 3.70 -1.33
C GLY A 50 6.14 3.84 0.19
N MET A 51 7.03 3.09 0.87
CA MET A 51 7.20 3.19 2.32
C MET A 51 7.68 4.58 2.76
N VAL A 52 8.62 5.19 2.03
CA VAL A 52 9.13 6.53 2.37
C VAL A 52 8.04 7.59 2.21
N LEU A 53 7.33 7.61 1.09
CA LEU A 53 6.27 8.58 0.84
C LEU A 53 5.11 8.45 1.84
N TYR A 54 4.63 7.22 2.06
CA TYR A 54 3.52 6.98 2.99
C TYR A 54 3.91 7.22 4.45
N GLY A 55 5.15 6.90 4.82
CA GLY A 55 5.68 7.15 6.16
C GLY A 55 5.83 8.64 6.46
N LEU A 56 6.34 9.43 5.49
CA LEU A 56 6.46 10.87 5.63
C LEU A 56 5.09 11.56 5.72
N ASP A 57 4.13 11.12 4.91
CA ASP A 57 2.76 11.67 4.93
C ASP A 57 2.07 11.39 6.28
N GLY A 58 2.19 10.15 6.79
CA GLY A 58 1.71 9.79 8.13
C GLY A 58 2.39 10.58 9.25
N LEU A 59 3.66 10.95 9.09
CA LEU A 59 4.40 11.75 10.07
C LEU A 59 3.87 13.18 10.20
N ILE A 60 3.31 13.74 9.12
CA ILE A 60 2.64 15.05 9.14
C ILE A 60 1.40 14.98 10.04
N TYR A 61 0.57 13.95 9.90
CA TYR A 61 -0.60 13.75 10.77
C TYR A 61 -0.23 13.52 12.23
N LEU A 62 0.91 12.84 12.48
CA LEU A 62 1.43 12.67 13.84
C LEU A 62 1.83 14.02 14.46
N ALA A 63 2.44 14.92 13.69
CA ALA A 63 2.79 16.26 14.15
C ALA A 63 1.56 17.12 14.48
N ILE A 64 0.42 16.88 13.81
CA ILE A 64 -0.85 17.57 14.03
C ILE A 64 -1.66 16.91 15.17
N GLY A 65 -1.24 15.72 15.64
CA GLY A 65 -1.85 15.00 16.75
C GLY A 65 -3.11 14.19 16.37
N ASP A 66 -3.39 14.02 15.08
CA ASP A 66 -4.53 13.23 14.63
C ASP A 66 -4.14 11.75 14.51
N LEU A 67 -4.52 10.96 15.52
CA LEU A 67 -4.14 9.55 15.64
C LEU A 67 -4.88 8.64 14.65
N PHE A 68 -6.06 9.02 14.17
CA PHE A 68 -6.87 8.16 13.30
C PHE A 68 -6.25 8.01 11.90
N PRO A 69 -5.84 9.11 11.22
CA PRO A 69 -5.06 9.03 9.98
C PRO A 69 -3.73 8.32 10.19
N VAL A 70 -3.01 8.59 11.30
CA VAL A 70 -1.72 7.94 11.58
C VAL A 70 -1.87 6.42 11.64
N ALA A 71 -2.89 5.90 12.31
CA ALA A 71 -3.15 4.47 12.39
C ALA A 71 -3.43 3.85 11.00
N PHE A 72 -4.19 4.55 10.16
CA PHE A 72 -4.45 4.11 8.79
C PHE A 72 -3.16 4.08 7.96
N HIS A 73 -2.33 5.11 8.07
CA HIS A 73 -1.03 5.16 7.39
C HIS A 73 -0.09 4.05 7.86
N ALA A 74 -0.03 3.79 9.17
CA ALA A 74 0.75 2.69 9.72
C ALA A 74 0.25 1.32 9.22
N PHE A 75 -1.06 1.11 9.14
CA PHE A 75 -1.63 -0.12 8.61
C PHE A 75 -1.28 -0.34 7.12
N ALA A 76 -1.38 0.71 6.30
CA ALA A 76 -0.97 0.66 4.91
C ALA A 76 0.54 0.39 4.76
N LEU A 77 1.37 1.06 5.56
CA LEU A 77 2.83 0.84 5.60
C LEU A 77 3.16 -0.62 5.94
N TRP A 78 2.43 -1.21 6.89
CA TRP A 78 2.57 -2.63 7.25
C TRP A 78 2.21 -3.56 6.09
N GLY A 79 1.16 -3.25 5.33
CA GLY A 79 0.80 -3.98 4.10
C GLY A 79 1.92 -3.95 3.06
N ILE A 80 2.49 -2.76 2.81
CA ILE A 80 3.61 -2.58 1.88
C ILE A 80 4.83 -3.39 2.34
N PHE A 81 5.15 -3.36 3.64
CA PHE A 81 6.26 -4.13 4.21
C PHE A 81 6.10 -5.64 4.01
N ARG A 82 4.88 -6.18 4.17
CA ARG A 82 4.61 -7.60 3.92
C ARG A 82 4.80 -7.97 2.44
N GLY A 83 4.37 -7.11 1.53
CA GLY A 83 4.60 -7.30 0.10
C GLY A 83 6.08 -7.31 -0.25
N TYR A 84 6.87 -6.40 0.34
CA TYR A 84 8.33 -6.38 0.18
C TYR A 84 8.99 -7.66 0.70
N LYS A 85 8.57 -8.16 1.86
CA LYS A 85 9.07 -9.43 2.43
C LYS A 85 8.76 -10.61 1.50
N ALA A 86 7.53 -10.72 1.01
CA ALA A 86 7.13 -11.77 0.09
C ALA A 86 7.92 -11.74 -1.23
N MET A 87 8.23 -10.54 -1.74
CA MET A 87 9.11 -10.38 -2.91
C MET A 87 10.51 -10.94 -2.66
N LYS A 88 11.12 -10.61 -1.51
CA LYS A 88 12.46 -11.11 -1.13
C LYS A 88 12.48 -12.63 -0.98
N GLU A 89 11.41 -13.21 -0.43
CA GLU A 89 11.27 -14.65 -0.29
C GLU A 89 11.16 -15.35 -1.64
N LEU A 90 10.40 -14.79 -2.57
CA LEU A 90 10.26 -15.36 -3.92
C LEU A 90 11.55 -15.23 -4.76
N GLU A 91 12.30 -14.15 -4.58
CA GLU A 91 13.65 -13.99 -5.16
C GLU A 91 14.62 -15.07 -4.64
N ASP A 92 14.55 -15.39 -3.33
CA ASP A 92 15.35 -16.44 -2.71
C ASP A 92 15.01 -17.84 -3.25
N ILE A 93 13.72 -18.16 -3.35
CA ILE A 93 13.22 -19.42 -3.89
C ILE A 93 13.69 -19.59 -5.34
N ASN A 94 13.52 -18.58 -6.19
CA ASN A 94 13.95 -18.64 -7.60
C ASN A 94 15.46 -18.86 -7.73
N ARG A 95 16.27 -18.22 -6.88
CA ARG A 95 17.73 -18.42 -6.89
C ARG A 95 18.12 -19.85 -6.52
N ARG A 96 17.51 -20.41 -5.47
CA ARG A 96 17.73 -21.79 -5.04
C ARG A 96 17.31 -22.81 -6.10
N MET A 97 16.19 -22.56 -6.77
CA MET A 97 15.74 -23.41 -7.87
C MET A 97 16.71 -23.37 -9.07
N ALA A 98 17.27 -22.20 -9.39
CA ALA A 98 18.29 -22.08 -10.42
C ALA A 98 19.54 -22.87 -10.06
N GLU A 99 20.05 -22.74 -8.83
CA GLU A 99 21.21 -23.51 -8.34
C GLU A 99 20.99 -25.03 -8.41
N ALA A 100 19.82 -25.51 -7.95
CA ALA A 100 19.48 -26.94 -7.98
C ALA A 100 19.37 -27.50 -9.42
N SER A 101 18.88 -26.70 -10.37
CA SER A 101 18.79 -27.10 -11.78
C SER A 101 20.17 -27.27 -12.43
N VAL A 102 21.13 -26.42 -12.09
CA VAL A 102 22.52 -26.50 -12.58
C VAL A 102 23.25 -27.70 -11.99
N GLU A 103 23.02 -27.98 -10.70
CA GLU A 103 23.64 -29.12 -10.01
C GLU A 103 23.16 -30.47 -10.57
N THR A 104 21.87 -30.54 -10.93
CA THR A 104 21.28 -31.72 -11.60
C THR A 104 21.89 -31.96 -12.98
N GLU A 105 22.09 -30.91 -13.78
CA GLU A 105 22.67 -31.03 -15.13
C GLU A 105 24.13 -31.48 -15.10
N THR A 106 24.90 -31.02 -14.11
CA THR A 106 26.33 -31.38 -13.94
C THR A 106 26.53 -32.85 -13.55
N GLN A 107 25.59 -33.48 -12.85
CA GLN A 107 25.70 -34.88 -12.42
C GLN A 107 25.35 -35.90 -13.51
N THR A 108 24.75 -35.47 -14.62
CA THR A 108 24.35 -36.31 -15.76
C THR A 108 25.39 -36.39 -16.88
N ILE A 109 26.53 -35.70 -16.75
CA ILE A 109 27.66 -35.68 -17.70
C ILE A 109 28.81 -36.51 -17.14
#